data_AF-A0A4Y8CC64-F1
#
_entry.id   AF-A0A4Y8CC64-F1
#
_cell.length_a   1.000
_cell.length_b   1.000
_cell.length_c   1.000
_cell.angle_alpha   90.00
_cell.angle_beta   90.00
_cell.angle_gamma   90.00
#
_symmetry.space_group_name_H-M   'P 1'
#
loop_
_entity.id
_entity.type
_entity.pdbx_description
1 polymer ?
#
loop_
_entity_poly.entity_id
_entity_poly.type
_entity_poly.pdbx_seq_one_letter_code
_entity_poly.pdbx_strand_id
1 'polypeptide(L)'
;YKIKDGIFKDFCDKALVVKQNFNFNQIKDDFLDHCREKKSIIYKNKEYKFEEPNNLITGNLKIHINYIRDMIEQIGLSYGNLSDIEIEGYIRLKIDSGDNIINNYKIILDYFYYKYINFSFVFVIDEINRGNVSKIFGELITLIEPSKRIGEKEELKVKLPYSGEEFGVPKNVYIIGTMNTADRSITSLDTALRRRFEFIEMMPDVSKLSMDCEGINLQEL
;
A
#
# COMPACT_ATOMS: atom_id res chain seq x y z
N TYR A 1 3.04 -27.66 -9.18
CA TYR A 1 3.45 -26.67 -8.16
C TYR A 1 4.02 -27.41 -6.95
N LYS A 2 4.99 -26.84 -6.23
CA LYS A 2 5.48 -27.41 -4.96
C LYS A 2 4.70 -26.76 -3.82
N ILE A 3 4.02 -27.57 -3.00
CA ILE A 3 3.36 -27.10 -1.80
C ILE A 3 4.43 -26.63 -0.81
N LYS A 4 4.25 -25.45 -0.24
CA LYS A 4 5.09 -24.90 0.83
C LYS A 4 4.18 -24.46 1.96
N ASP A 5 4.54 -24.84 3.17
CA ASP A 5 3.81 -24.44 4.37
C ASP A 5 4.23 -23.02 4.79
N GLY A 6 3.36 -22.32 5.51
CA GLY A 6 3.70 -21.03 6.13
C GLY A 6 3.87 -19.85 5.17
N ILE A 7 3.54 -19.97 3.87
CA ILE A 7 3.73 -18.89 2.88
C ILE A 7 3.16 -17.55 3.35
N PHE A 8 1.94 -17.56 3.90
CA PHE A 8 1.29 -16.34 4.39
C PHE A 8 1.98 -15.79 5.64
N LYS A 9 2.45 -16.65 6.55
CA LYS A 9 3.23 -16.24 7.72
C LYS A 9 4.54 -15.58 7.29
N ASP A 10 5.32 -16.24 6.44
CA ASP A 10 6.58 -15.70 5.92
C ASP A 10 6.39 -14.36 5.20
N PHE A 11 5.27 -14.21 4.49
CA PHE A 11 4.89 -12.96 3.84
C PHE A 11 4.62 -11.85 4.85
N CYS A 12 3.83 -12.13 5.90
CA CYS A 12 3.56 -11.19 6.99
C CYS A 12 4.84 -10.84 7.77
N ASP A 13 5.70 -11.82 8.05
CA ASP A 13 6.97 -11.61 8.76
C ASP A 13 7.88 -10.67 7.95
N LYS A 14 7.95 -10.83 6.62
CA LYS A 14 8.66 -9.89 5.74
C LYS A 14 8.05 -8.48 5.79
N ALA A 15 6.73 -8.37 5.78
CA ALA A 15 6.05 -7.08 5.90
C ALA A 15 6.33 -6.38 7.25
N LEU A 16 6.54 -7.15 8.32
CA LEU A 16 6.97 -6.65 9.63
C LEU A 16 8.45 -6.27 9.66
N VAL A 17 9.33 -7.03 9.02
CA VAL A 17 10.78 -6.75 9.03
C VAL A 17 11.10 -5.47 8.25
N VAL A 18 10.41 -5.19 7.14
CA VAL A 18 10.55 -3.91 6.43
C VAL A 18 10.26 -2.73 7.36
N LYS A 19 9.34 -2.91 8.33
CA LYS A 19 9.03 -1.91 9.36
C LYS A 19 10.14 -1.77 10.41
N GLN A 20 10.92 -2.81 10.70
CA GLN A 20 11.93 -2.78 11.77
C GLN A 20 13.30 -2.21 11.32
N ASN A 21 13.62 -2.25 10.02
CA ASN A 21 14.88 -1.74 9.48
C ASN A 21 14.80 -0.30 8.92
N PHE A 22 13.82 0.49 9.36
CA PHE A 22 13.67 1.89 8.96
C PHE A 22 14.80 2.75 9.52
N ASN A 23 15.84 3.00 8.72
CA ASN A 23 16.77 4.10 8.96
C ASN A 23 16.25 5.35 8.25
N PHE A 24 15.57 6.21 9.01
CA PHE A 24 14.96 7.42 8.47
C PHE A 24 15.99 8.35 7.80
N ASN A 25 17.23 8.41 8.31
CA ASN A 25 18.28 9.22 7.71
C ASN A 25 18.68 8.71 6.34
N GLN A 26 18.84 7.39 6.19
CA GLN A 26 19.15 6.78 4.89
C GLN A 26 18.02 7.04 3.89
N ILE A 27 16.77 6.86 4.30
CA ILE A 27 15.60 7.08 3.43
C ILE A 27 15.50 8.54 2.97
N LYS A 28 15.81 9.48 3.88
CA LYS A 28 15.89 10.92 3.56
C LYS A 28 16.99 11.19 2.52
N ASP A 29 18.17 10.60 2.71
CA ASP A 29 19.30 10.78 1.80
C ASP A 29 19.00 10.18 0.41
N ASP A 30 18.42 8.98 0.35
CA ASP A 30 17.97 8.32 -0.89
C ASP A 30 16.93 9.17 -1.65
N PHE A 31 16.00 9.79 -0.91
CA PHE A 31 15.00 10.68 -1.49
C PHE A 31 15.61 11.96 -2.05
N LEU A 32 16.58 12.54 -1.33
CA LEU A 32 17.31 13.73 -1.79
C LEU A 32 18.10 13.45 -3.06
N ASP A 33 18.80 12.32 -3.11
CA ASP A 33 19.55 11.90 -4.29
C ASP A 33 18.63 11.63 -5.48
N HIS A 34 17.48 10.99 -5.24
CA HIS A 34 16.44 10.83 -6.28
C HIS A 34 15.97 12.17 -6.86
N CYS A 35 15.71 13.15 -6.00
CA CYS A 35 15.29 14.49 -6.43
C CYS A 35 16.37 15.17 -7.29
N ARG A 36 17.65 15.05 -6.88
CA ARG A 36 18.81 15.60 -7.61
C ARG A 36 19.00 14.94 -8.98
N GLU A 37 18.89 13.61 -9.04
CA GLU A 37 19.09 12.84 -10.27
C GLU A 37 17.95 13.01 -11.27
N LYS A 38 16.70 12.86 -10.81
CA LYS A 38 15.54 12.82 -11.72
C LYS A 38 15.05 14.20 -12.11
N LYS A 39 15.32 15.23 -11.29
CA LYS A 39 14.85 16.62 -11.51
C LYS A 39 13.33 16.74 -11.72
N SER A 40 12.55 15.69 -11.49
CA SER A 40 11.10 15.72 -11.43
C SER A 40 10.56 14.52 -10.64
N ILE A 41 9.32 14.64 -10.15
CA ILE A 41 8.54 13.54 -9.59
C ILE A 41 7.20 13.44 -10.31
N ILE A 42 6.67 12.22 -10.43
CA ILE A 42 5.33 11.98 -10.94
C ILE A 42 4.44 11.64 -9.75
N TYR A 43 3.39 12.42 -9.53
CA TYR A 43 2.42 12.17 -8.48
C TYR A 43 1.01 12.36 -9.03
N LYS A 44 0.13 11.38 -8.80
CA LYS A 44 -1.26 11.35 -9.33
C LYS A 44 -1.33 11.68 -10.82
N ASN A 45 -0.45 11.09 -11.62
CA ASN A 45 -0.33 11.28 -13.08
C ASN A 45 0.01 12.71 -13.54
N LYS A 46 0.46 13.59 -12.64
CA LYS A 46 1.02 14.92 -12.98
C LYS A 46 2.52 14.93 -12.70
N GLU A 47 3.29 15.51 -13.62
CA GLU A 47 4.73 15.70 -13.46
C GLU A 47 5.01 17.02 -12.73
N TYR A 48 5.92 16.95 -11.76
CA TYR A 48 6.36 18.07 -10.94
C TYR A 48 7.87 18.21 -11.08
N LYS A 49 8.33 19.26 -11.78
CA LYS A 49 9.75 19.46 -12.10
C LYS A 49 10.45 20.30 -11.05
N PHE A 50 11.66 19.88 -10.69
CA PHE A 50 12.60 20.59 -9.85
C PHE A 50 13.49 21.46 -10.75
N GLU A 51 13.33 22.78 -10.70
CA GLU A 51 14.23 23.72 -11.40
C GLU A 51 15.29 24.25 -10.41
N GLU A 52 16.57 24.21 -10.80
CA GLU A 52 17.62 25.01 -10.17
C GLU A 52 17.53 26.45 -10.72
N PRO A 53 17.32 27.49 -9.88
CA PRO A 53 17.19 28.85 -10.40
C PRO A 53 18.55 29.54 -10.51
N ASN A 54 18.85 30.08 -11.69
CA ASN A 54 19.87 31.11 -11.91
C ASN A 54 19.56 32.39 -11.10
N ASN A 55 20.05 32.42 -9.85
CA ASN A 55 19.97 33.48 -8.83
C ASN A 55 18.69 33.53 -7.97
N LEU A 56 18.82 32.83 -6.83
CA LEU A 56 18.32 33.12 -5.48
C LEU A 56 16.81 33.30 -5.25
N ILE A 57 16.18 32.21 -4.82
CA ILE A 57 15.59 32.14 -3.47
C ILE A 57 16.08 30.82 -2.86
N THR A 58 17.06 30.91 -1.96
CA THR A 58 17.47 29.81 -1.08
C THR A 58 16.47 29.72 0.07
N GLY A 59 15.91 28.53 0.31
CA GLY A 59 15.01 28.29 1.44
C GLY A 59 15.27 26.90 2.02
N ASN A 60 15.39 26.84 3.35
CA ASN A 60 15.44 25.58 4.08
C ASN A 60 14.02 25.04 4.19
N LEU A 61 13.77 23.83 3.67
CA LEU A 61 12.52 23.14 3.95
C LEU A 61 12.65 22.44 5.30
N LYS A 62 12.16 23.10 6.37
CA LYS A 62 11.89 22.42 7.63
C LYS A 62 10.65 21.57 7.48
N ILE A 63 10.84 20.27 7.32
CA ILE A 63 9.77 19.30 7.48
C ILE A 63 9.67 19.04 8.97
N HIS A 64 8.78 19.79 9.62
CA HIS A 64 8.44 19.51 11.00
C HIS A 64 7.90 18.08 11.05
N ILE A 65 8.47 17.26 11.93
CA ILE A 65 8.05 15.86 12.08
C ILE A 65 6.53 15.75 12.27
N ASN A 66 5.93 16.78 12.89
CA ASN A 66 4.51 16.94 13.11
C ASN A 66 3.64 16.82 11.85
N TYR A 67 4.12 17.19 10.66
CA TYR A 67 3.37 17.07 9.40
C TYR A 67 3.32 15.65 8.86
N ILE A 68 4.31 14.84 9.20
CA ILE A 68 4.39 13.43 8.80
C ILE A 68 4.10 12.49 9.96
N ARG A 69 4.00 12.99 11.20
CA ARG A 69 3.80 12.23 12.44
C ARG A 69 2.57 11.35 12.37
N ASP A 70 1.44 11.91 11.96
CA ASP A 70 0.19 11.15 11.83
C ASP A 70 0.34 10.03 10.78
N MET A 71 1.12 10.26 9.72
CA MET A 71 1.41 9.27 8.67
C MET A 71 2.39 8.18 9.16
N ILE A 72 3.37 8.60 9.95
CA ILE A 72 4.39 7.82 10.64
C ILE A 72 3.75 6.86 11.66
N GLU A 73 2.83 7.36 12.47
CA GLU A 73 2.00 6.61 13.42
C GLU A 73 1.03 5.66 12.69
N GLN A 74 0.46 6.10 11.56
CA GLN A 74 -0.36 5.26 10.68
C GLN A 74 0.39 4.08 10.06
N ILE A 75 1.72 4.09 10.01
CA ILE A 75 2.53 2.91 9.63
C ILE A 75 2.99 2.14 10.88
N GLY A 76 2.83 2.72 12.07
CA GLY A 76 3.09 2.12 13.38
C GLY A 76 4.57 1.97 13.69
N LEU A 77 5.41 2.78 13.05
CA LEU A 77 6.85 2.83 13.26
C LEU A 77 7.13 3.49 14.62
N SER A 78 8.01 2.87 15.42
CA SER A 78 8.53 3.50 16.64
C SER A 78 9.63 4.45 16.22
N TYR A 79 9.32 5.73 16.30
CA TYR A 79 10.30 6.76 16.08
C TYR A 79 10.79 7.22 17.45
N GLY A 80 12.11 7.18 17.68
CA GLY A 80 12.72 7.77 18.86
C GLY A 80 12.50 9.30 18.91
N ASN A 81 13.33 10.01 19.67
CA ASN A 81 13.34 11.48 19.68
C ASN A 81 13.70 12.04 18.29
N LEU A 82 12.72 12.15 17.41
CA LEU A 82 12.84 12.82 16.12
C LEU A 82 12.73 14.33 16.37
N SER A 83 13.85 15.01 16.29
CA SER A 83 13.89 16.45 16.06
C SER A 83 13.38 16.77 14.66
N ASP A 84 12.97 18.02 14.43
CA ASP A 84 12.60 18.52 13.12
C ASP A 84 13.61 18.12 12.05
N ILE A 85 13.10 17.64 10.91
CA ILE A 85 13.94 17.22 9.79
C ILE A 85 14.08 18.45 8.89
N GLU A 86 15.26 19.07 8.93
CA GLU A 86 15.67 19.99 7.88
C GLU A 86 16.07 19.18 6.65
N ILE A 87 15.24 19.25 5.62
CA ILE A 87 15.64 18.81 4.29
C ILE A 87 16.23 20.05 3.61
N GLU A 88 17.55 20.16 3.66
CA GLU A 88 18.28 21.10 2.79
C GLU A 88 18.21 20.58 1.35
N GLY A 89 17.23 21.07 0.60
CA GLY A 89 16.97 20.63 -0.77
C GLY A 89 16.30 21.71 -1.59
N TYR A 90 17.03 22.22 -2.58
CA TYR A 90 16.63 23.21 -3.57
C TYR A 90 15.42 22.75 -4.38
N ILE A 91 14.21 23.21 -4.04
CA ILE A 91 13.02 22.87 -4.83
C ILE A 91 12.21 24.15 -5.13
N ARG A 92 12.45 24.73 -6.31
CA ARG A 92 11.49 25.64 -6.95
C ARG A 92 10.66 24.78 -7.92
N LEU A 93 9.43 24.45 -7.51
CA LEU A 93 8.46 23.80 -8.37
C LEU A 93 7.85 24.84 -9.31
N LYS A 94 8.20 24.80 -10.59
CA LYS A 94 7.48 25.56 -11.61
C LYS A 94 6.26 24.74 -12.01
N ILE A 95 5.17 24.95 -11.28
CA ILE A 95 3.84 24.48 -11.65
C ILE A 95 3.10 25.73 -12.12
N ASP A 96 2.33 25.61 -13.20
CA ASP A 96 1.58 26.72 -13.80
C ASP A 96 0.94 27.61 -12.73
N SER A 97 1.03 28.92 -13.00
CA SER A 97 0.98 30.07 -12.09
C SER A 97 -0.33 30.26 -11.29
N GLY A 98 -0.69 29.28 -10.47
CA GLY A 98 -1.88 29.31 -9.60
C GLY A 98 -1.79 28.46 -8.33
N ASP A 99 -0.81 27.55 -8.21
CA ASP A 99 -0.73 26.64 -7.06
C ASP A 99 0.11 27.23 -5.91
N ASN A 100 -0.53 27.36 -4.74
CA ASN A 100 0.03 27.90 -3.51
C ASN A 100 1.22 27.05 -3.03
N ILE A 101 2.31 27.70 -2.57
CA ILE A 101 3.56 27.06 -2.11
C ILE A 101 3.31 25.93 -1.10
N ILE A 102 2.27 26.03 -0.27
CA ILE A 102 1.86 25.01 0.71
C ILE A 102 1.36 23.71 0.05
N ASN A 103 0.61 23.79 -1.05
CA ASN A 103 0.14 22.61 -1.78
C ASN A 103 1.31 21.84 -2.40
N ASN A 104 2.35 22.57 -2.81
CA ASN A 104 3.56 22.02 -3.41
C ASN A 104 4.37 21.18 -2.41
N TYR A 105 4.47 21.63 -1.15
CA TYR A 105 5.10 20.84 -0.09
C TYR A 105 4.33 19.57 0.25
N LYS A 106 3.00 19.63 0.25
CA LYS A 106 2.16 18.44 0.49
C LYS A 106 2.38 17.37 -0.57
N ILE A 107 2.55 17.75 -1.83
CA ILE A 107 2.82 16.81 -2.93
C ILE A 107 4.17 16.10 -2.75
N ILE A 108 5.21 16.85 -2.36
CA ILE A 108 6.54 16.30 -2.10
C ILE A 108 6.50 15.30 -0.93
N LEU A 109 5.83 15.70 0.16
CA LEU A 109 5.63 14.87 1.34
C LEU A 109 4.84 13.60 1.01
N ASP A 110 3.74 13.72 0.27
CA ASP A 110 2.93 12.58 -0.17
C ASP A 110 3.78 11.64 -1.04
N TYR A 111 4.53 12.16 -2.02
CA TYR A 111 5.38 11.33 -2.88
C TYR A 111 6.49 10.61 -2.09
N PHE A 112 7.18 11.32 -1.19
CA PHE A 112 8.18 10.73 -0.31
C PHE A 112 7.56 9.61 0.53
N TYR A 113 6.40 9.86 1.13
CA TYR A 113 5.65 8.86 1.87
C TYR A 113 5.32 7.65 1.00
N TYR A 114 4.63 7.83 -0.12
CA TYR A 114 4.19 6.70 -0.95
C TYR A 114 5.34 5.89 -1.53
N LYS A 115 6.45 6.53 -1.86
CA LYS A 115 7.57 5.88 -2.55
C LYS A 115 8.57 5.25 -1.59
N TYR A 116 8.81 5.86 -0.44
CA TYR A 116 9.91 5.47 0.45
C TYR A 116 9.46 5.02 1.84
N ILE A 117 8.21 5.26 2.22
CA ILE A 117 7.70 4.95 3.57
C ILE A 117 6.52 3.96 3.52
N ASN A 118 5.56 4.14 2.63
CA ASN A 118 4.35 3.34 2.55
C ASN A 118 4.57 2.08 1.70
N PHE A 119 5.09 1.03 2.34
CA PHE A 119 5.22 -0.28 1.72
C PHE A 119 3.96 -1.10 1.94
N SER A 120 3.04 -1.04 0.98
CA SER A 120 1.90 -1.95 0.92
C SER A 120 2.35 -3.33 0.43
N PHE A 121 2.06 -4.36 1.21
CA PHE A 121 2.31 -5.75 0.85
C PHE A 121 1.02 -6.39 0.38
N VAL A 122 0.94 -6.76 -0.90
CA VAL A 122 -0.29 -7.35 -1.47
C VAL A 122 -0.14 -8.87 -1.60
N PHE A 123 -1.01 -9.60 -0.91
CA PHE A 123 -1.14 -11.04 -0.99
C PHE A 123 -2.34 -11.41 -1.87
N VAL A 124 -2.06 -11.88 -3.09
CA VAL A 124 -3.11 -12.23 -4.07
C VAL A 124 -3.44 -13.72 -3.97
N ILE A 125 -4.72 -14.03 -3.81
CA ILE A 125 -5.27 -15.38 -3.78
C ILE A 125 -6.19 -15.53 -5.00
N ASP A 126 -5.71 -16.24 -6.00
CA ASP A 126 -6.52 -16.53 -7.18
C ASP A 126 -7.55 -17.63 -6.84
N GLU A 127 -8.78 -17.45 -7.35
CA GLU A 127 -9.90 -18.38 -7.19
C GLU A 127 -10.12 -18.81 -5.73
N ILE A 128 -10.20 -17.82 -4.83
CA ILE A 128 -10.26 -18.02 -3.38
C ILE A 128 -11.38 -18.98 -2.96
N ASN A 129 -12.46 -19.03 -3.73
CA ASN A 129 -13.65 -19.84 -3.48
C ASN A 129 -13.51 -21.33 -3.89
N ARG A 130 -12.41 -21.75 -4.55
CA ARG A 130 -12.15 -23.16 -4.88
C ARG A 130 -11.66 -24.00 -3.69
N GLY A 131 -11.28 -23.37 -2.59
CA GLY A 131 -10.89 -24.03 -1.35
C GLY A 131 -11.94 -23.86 -0.25
N ASN A 132 -11.88 -24.69 0.79
CA ASN A 132 -12.59 -24.42 2.04
C ASN A 132 -11.87 -23.28 2.78
N VAL A 133 -12.24 -22.05 2.44
CA VAL A 133 -11.59 -20.82 2.91
C VAL A 133 -11.66 -20.72 4.44
N SER A 134 -12.78 -21.10 5.06
CA SER A 134 -12.92 -21.10 6.52
C SER A 134 -11.90 -22.04 7.20
N LYS A 135 -11.63 -23.22 6.61
CA LYS A 135 -10.61 -24.15 7.12
C LYS A 135 -9.19 -23.68 6.85
N ILE A 136 -8.96 -23.02 5.71
CA ILE A 136 -7.64 -22.48 5.34
C ILE A 136 -7.25 -21.32 6.24
N PHE A 137 -8.15 -20.35 6.43
CA PHE A 137 -7.88 -19.22 7.31
C PHE A 137 -7.99 -19.61 8.78
N GLY A 138 -8.91 -20.51 9.17
CA GLY A 138 -9.04 -20.98 10.55
C GLY A 138 -9.09 -19.81 11.54
N GLU A 139 -8.14 -19.77 12.46
CA GLU A 139 -7.98 -18.72 13.48
C GLU A 139 -7.55 -17.36 12.91
N LEU A 140 -7.00 -17.33 11.69
CA LEU A 140 -6.55 -16.10 11.01
C LEU A 140 -7.72 -15.21 10.59
N ILE A 141 -8.95 -15.73 10.54
CA ILE A 141 -10.13 -14.97 10.10
C ILE A 141 -10.39 -13.74 10.96
N THR A 142 -10.01 -13.79 12.24
CA THR A 142 -10.11 -12.65 13.16
C THR A 142 -8.98 -11.65 12.93
N LEU A 143 -7.77 -12.15 12.64
CA LEU A 143 -6.58 -11.33 12.47
C LEU A 143 -6.58 -10.50 11.18
N ILE A 144 -7.31 -10.93 10.15
CA ILE A 144 -7.43 -10.16 8.90
C ILE A 144 -8.36 -8.95 9.04
N GLU A 145 -9.15 -8.86 10.11
CA GLU A 145 -10.01 -7.71 10.40
C GLU A 145 -9.15 -6.46 10.63
N PRO A 146 -9.46 -5.31 9.99
CA PRO A 146 -8.59 -4.13 10.02
C PRO A 146 -8.16 -3.72 11.44
N SER A 147 -9.09 -3.63 12.40
CA SER A 147 -8.79 -3.18 13.77
C SER A 147 -7.88 -4.13 14.56
N LYS A 148 -7.83 -5.40 14.17
CA LYS A 148 -7.09 -6.48 14.88
C LYS A 148 -5.66 -6.67 14.38
N ARG A 149 -5.27 -5.93 13.34
CA ARG A 149 -3.94 -6.05 12.71
C ARG A 149 -2.83 -5.45 13.58
N ILE A 150 -1.61 -5.92 13.37
CA ILE A 150 -0.41 -5.36 14.02
C ILE A 150 -0.25 -3.89 13.65
N GLY A 151 -0.12 -3.03 14.66
CA GLY A 151 -0.03 -1.58 14.53
C GLY A 151 -1.36 -0.83 14.57
N GLU A 152 -2.47 -1.51 14.88
CA GLU A 152 -3.79 -0.90 15.10
C GLU A 152 -4.16 -0.88 16.60
N LYS A 153 -5.19 -0.10 16.96
CA LYS A 153 -5.57 0.11 18.38
C LYS A 153 -5.99 -1.17 19.10
N GLU A 154 -6.60 -2.11 18.39
CA GLU A 154 -7.08 -3.38 18.93
C GLU A 154 -6.23 -4.55 18.44
N GLU A 155 -4.93 -4.32 18.22
CA GLU A 155 -3.96 -5.32 17.78
C GLU A 155 -4.15 -6.65 18.51
N LEU A 156 -4.22 -7.73 17.73
CA LEU A 156 -4.35 -9.09 18.23
C LEU A 156 -3.25 -9.97 17.63
N LYS A 157 -2.73 -10.88 18.47
CA LYS A 157 -1.89 -12.00 18.05
C LYS A 157 -2.52 -13.29 18.53
N VAL A 158 -2.35 -14.35 17.75
CA VAL A 158 -2.75 -15.71 18.11
C VAL A 158 -1.52 -16.59 18.22
N LYS A 159 -1.60 -17.63 19.05
CA LYS A 159 -0.55 -18.64 19.13
C LYS A 159 -0.83 -19.73 18.11
N LEU A 160 0.03 -19.89 17.12
CA LEU A 160 -0.15 -20.88 16.07
C LEU A 160 -0.10 -22.30 16.65
N PRO A 161 -1.04 -23.20 16.28
CA PRO A 161 -1.15 -24.51 16.91
C PRO A 161 0.03 -25.44 16.62
N TYR A 162 0.66 -25.31 15.45
CA TYR A 162 1.76 -26.20 15.03
C TYR A 162 3.14 -25.72 15.49
N SER A 163 3.45 -24.43 15.31
CA SER A 163 4.76 -23.90 15.71
C SER A 163 4.80 -23.41 17.17
N GLY A 164 3.65 -23.10 17.77
CA GLY A 164 3.58 -22.46 19.07
C GLY A 164 4.04 -21.00 19.07
N GLU A 165 4.37 -20.43 17.92
CA GLU A 165 4.80 -19.04 17.78
C GLU A 165 3.59 -18.09 17.80
N GLU A 166 3.79 -16.87 18.30
CA GLU A 166 2.82 -15.80 18.14
C GLU A 166 2.79 -15.31 16.69
N PHE A 167 1.59 -15.09 16.18
CA PHE A 167 1.36 -14.61 14.83
C PHE A 167 0.30 -13.51 14.81
N GLY A 168 0.53 -12.50 13.99
CA GLY A 168 -0.45 -11.45 13.71
C GLY A 168 -0.26 -10.90 12.30
N VAL A 169 -1.33 -10.36 11.73
CA VAL A 169 -1.33 -9.82 10.36
C VAL A 169 -0.99 -8.32 10.42
N PRO A 170 0.03 -7.82 9.70
CA PRO A 170 0.39 -6.41 9.70
C PRO A 170 -0.65 -5.52 9.01
N LYS A 171 -0.85 -4.29 9.49
CA LYS A 171 -1.81 -3.36 8.88
C LYS A 171 -1.51 -3.00 7.43
N ASN A 172 -0.23 -3.03 7.02
CA ASN A 172 0.22 -2.79 5.65
C ASN A 172 0.11 -4.01 4.72
N VAL A 173 -0.45 -5.14 5.18
CA VAL A 173 -0.76 -6.30 4.34
C VAL A 173 -2.18 -6.20 3.80
N TYR A 174 -2.33 -6.25 2.49
CA TYR A 174 -3.60 -6.29 1.77
C TYR A 174 -3.81 -7.68 1.19
N ILE A 175 -5.00 -8.25 1.35
CA ILE A 175 -5.35 -9.55 0.79
C ILE A 175 -6.36 -9.30 -0.33
N ILE A 176 -6.02 -9.71 -1.55
CA ILE A 176 -6.89 -9.59 -2.72
C ILE A 176 -7.24 -11.00 -3.17
N GLY A 177 -8.52 -11.35 -3.11
CA GLY A 177 -9.03 -12.60 -3.64
C GLY A 177 -9.70 -12.38 -4.99
N THR A 178 -9.41 -13.21 -5.98
CA THR A 178 -10.26 -13.30 -7.17
C THR A 178 -11.28 -14.42 -6.96
N MET A 179 -12.46 -14.27 -7.56
CA MET A 179 -13.55 -15.22 -7.41
C MET A 179 -14.25 -15.40 -8.75
N ASN A 180 -14.35 -16.65 -9.21
CA ASN A 180 -15.29 -16.97 -10.30
C ASN A 180 -16.67 -17.24 -9.69
N THR A 181 -17.66 -16.41 -10.00
CA THR A 181 -19.02 -16.52 -9.47
C THR A 181 -19.92 -17.46 -10.29
N ALA A 182 -19.53 -17.82 -11.52
CA ALA A 182 -20.35 -18.62 -12.43
C ALA A 182 -20.21 -20.14 -12.21
N ASP A 183 -19.12 -20.58 -11.58
CA ASP A 183 -18.81 -22.00 -11.41
C ASP A 183 -19.58 -22.58 -10.21
N ARG A 184 -20.52 -23.49 -10.51
CA ARG A 184 -21.43 -24.13 -9.55
C ARG A 184 -20.75 -25.17 -8.66
N SER A 185 -19.49 -25.54 -8.94
CA SER A 185 -18.71 -26.52 -8.17
C SER A 185 -18.03 -25.93 -6.92
N ILE A 186 -18.30 -24.66 -6.65
CA ILE A 186 -17.55 -23.84 -5.72
C ILE A 186 -18.20 -23.81 -4.33
N THR A 187 -17.36 -23.79 -3.30
CA THR A 187 -17.84 -23.65 -1.91
C THR A 187 -18.32 -22.21 -1.69
N SER A 188 -19.57 -22.05 -1.24
CA SER A 188 -20.07 -20.74 -0.83
C SER A 188 -19.19 -20.14 0.25
N LEU A 189 -18.72 -18.90 0.05
CA LEU A 189 -17.94 -18.21 1.07
C LEU A 189 -18.79 -18.04 2.33
N ASP A 190 -18.24 -18.43 3.49
CA ASP A 190 -18.93 -18.32 4.76
C ASP A 190 -19.23 -16.85 5.10
N THR A 191 -20.33 -16.63 5.81
CA THR A 191 -20.78 -15.34 6.35
C THR A 191 -19.68 -14.65 7.16
N ALA A 192 -18.86 -15.41 7.89
CA ALA A 192 -17.74 -14.86 8.63
C ALA A 192 -16.74 -14.15 7.71
N LEU A 193 -16.33 -14.80 6.61
CA LEU A 193 -15.40 -14.22 5.63
C LEU A 193 -16.05 -13.09 4.85
N ARG A 194 -17.34 -13.22 4.49
CA ARG A 194 -18.07 -12.15 3.81
C ARG A 194 -18.06 -10.82 4.55
N ARG A 195 -17.94 -10.84 5.87
CA ARG A 195 -17.84 -9.63 6.71
C ARG A 195 -16.44 -9.00 6.76
N ARG A 196 -15.39 -9.72 6.35
CA ARG A 196 -13.99 -9.28 6.42
C ARG A 196 -13.41 -8.91 5.06
N PHE A 197 -14.12 -9.24 3.99
CA PHE A 197 -13.77 -8.85 2.62
C PHE A 197 -14.80 -7.86 2.09
N GLU A 198 -14.31 -6.88 1.34
CA GLU A 198 -15.13 -6.10 0.44
C GLU A 198 -15.28 -6.85 -0.89
N PHE A 199 -16.51 -6.92 -1.42
CA PHE A 199 -16.81 -7.64 -2.65
C PHE A 199 -17.04 -6.63 -3.76
N ILE A 200 -16.16 -6.68 -4.75
CA ILE A 200 -16.27 -5.86 -5.96
C ILE A 200 -16.60 -6.79 -7.11
N GLU A 201 -17.80 -6.65 -7.65
CA GLU A 201 -18.22 -7.41 -8.82
C GLU A 201 -17.59 -6.82 -10.08
N MET A 202 -16.89 -7.68 -10.84
CA MET A 202 -16.24 -7.31 -12.09
C MET A 202 -17.05 -7.85 -13.26
N MET A 203 -17.94 -7.02 -13.79
CA MET A 203 -18.73 -7.36 -14.97
C MET A 203 -17.87 -7.36 -16.24
N PRO A 204 -18.18 -8.21 -17.23
CA PRO A 204 -17.55 -8.13 -18.54
C PRO A 204 -17.74 -6.74 -19.16
N ASP A 205 -16.66 -6.18 -19.70
CA ASP A 205 -16.71 -4.91 -20.44
C ASP A 205 -17.05 -5.18 -21.91
N VAL A 206 -18.34 -5.11 -22.24
CA VAL A 206 -18.85 -5.35 -23.61
C VAL A 206 -18.26 -4.38 -24.63
N SER A 207 -17.81 -3.18 -24.21
CA SER A 207 -17.19 -2.20 -25.11
C SER A 207 -15.86 -2.68 -25.70
N LYS A 208 -15.26 -3.73 -25.12
CA LYS A 208 -14.04 -4.38 -25.62
C LYS A 208 -14.31 -5.39 -26.73
N LEU A 209 -15.56 -5.76 -26.98
CA LEU A 209 -15.95 -6.73 -28.01
C LEU A 209 -16.07 -6.07 -29.38
N SER A 210 -15.96 -6.87 -30.45
CA SER A 210 -16.16 -6.35 -31.82
C SER A 210 -17.64 -6.02 -32.07
N MET A 211 -17.90 -4.91 -32.73
CA MET A 211 -19.23 -4.58 -33.26
C MET A 211 -19.62 -5.43 -34.48
N ASP A 212 -18.64 -6.13 -35.06
CA ASP A 212 -18.86 -7.03 -36.18
C ASP A 212 -18.01 -8.29 -35.98
N CYS A 213 -18.68 -9.39 -35.68
CA CYS A 213 -18.13 -10.73 -35.70
C CYS A 213 -19.04 -11.59 -36.58
N GLU A 214 -18.62 -11.84 -37.83
CA GLU A 214 -19.41 -12.57 -38.83
C GLU A 214 -20.82 -12.01 -39.04
N GLY A 215 -20.98 -10.68 -39.00
CA GLY A 215 -22.27 -10.00 -39.16
C GLY A 215 -23.10 -9.90 -37.88
N ILE A 216 -22.55 -10.28 -36.72
CA ILE A 216 -23.20 -10.18 -35.41
C ILE A 216 -22.50 -9.10 -34.57
N ASN A 217 -23.29 -8.18 -34.01
CA ASN A 217 -22.79 -7.18 -33.05
C ASN A 217 -22.69 -7.79 -31.65
N LEU A 218 -21.46 -8.07 -31.20
CA LEU A 218 -21.22 -8.68 -29.89
C LEU A 218 -21.43 -7.72 -28.72
N GLN A 219 -21.54 -6.41 -28.97
CA GLN A 219 -21.79 -5.41 -27.93
C GLN A 219 -23.28 -5.27 -27.57
N GLU A 220 -24.19 -5.83 -28.37
CA GLU A 220 -25.65 -5.75 -28.21
C GLU A 220 -26.29 -7.05 -27.70
N LEU A 221 -25.48 -8.08 -27.43
CA LEU A 221 -25.91 -9.38 -26.85
C LEU A 221 -26.00 -9.30 -25.32
#